data_AF-A0A9D5ZFD5-F1
#
_entry.id   AF-A0A9D5ZFD5-F1
#
_cell.length_a   1.000
_cell.length_b   1.000
_cell.length_c   1.000
_cell.angle_alpha   90.00
_cell.angle_beta   90.00
_cell.angle_gamma   90.00
#
_symmetry.space_group_name_H-M   'P 1'
#
loop_
_entity.id
_entity.type
_entity.pdbx_description
1 polymer ?
#
loop_
_entity_poly.entity_id
_entity_poly.type
_entity_poly.pdbx_seq_one_letter_code
_entity_poly.pdbx_strand_id
1 'polypeptide(L)'
;MPLVNMKDMLVHAYRNGYAVGAFDAVSLDFVTGIMSAAESTRSPVILSLAESHFDYFDFELLMAAMERAAKRATVPVAIHMDHAASLDTAVRSIRHGGNGVMVDASHLPFEDNAARTLAVVEMARGCGVPVEGELGYIPGVEGEDAERHPGEIAYTTVNEAKAYVERTGVDFLAVSVGTVHGRMKGKPQLDYDRLRDINAALGIPLVLHGGTGLDDEQYVRLIENGIAKINYYTALAEAAGARVRDNGAAGKANYTGQMKGVADAIADEAERCMKLWGGAGRADEVLEQSEPWTPVEHLIIYNTTNADPADDLAMIREGERVLSNIPGVMRIFTGEAVQDKAGYRYTWLVKFCHPAVIASYRDHPDHVAFANTHFRPIAGDRVSIDYH
;
A
#
# COMPACT_ATOMS: atom_id res chain seq x y z
N MET A 1 13.65 -10.60 1.48
CA MET A 1 12.35 -10.85 0.81
C MET A 1 11.49 -11.60 1.80
N PRO A 2 10.22 -11.22 1.99
CA PRO A 2 9.14 -11.56 1.06
C PRO A 2 8.14 -10.42 0.94
N LEU A 3 8.56 -9.35 0.26
CA LEU A 3 7.65 -8.40 -0.35
C LEU A 3 7.27 -8.99 -1.72
N VAL A 4 5.98 -9.11 -2.00
CA VAL A 4 5.46 -9.71 -3.25
C VAL A 4 4.53 -8.74 -3.97
N ASN A 5 4.33 -8.94 -5.27
CA ASN A 5 3.35 -8.18 -6.03
C ASN A 5 1.94 -8.38 -5.44
N MET A 6 1.32 -7.28 -5.00
CA MET A 6 0.00 -7.33 -4.35
C MET A 6 -1.11 -7.84 -5.28
N LYS A 7 -0.97 -7.63 -6.60
CA LYS A 7 -1.89 -8.16 -7.61
C LYS A 7 -1.87 -9.67 -7.65
N ASP A 8 -0.70 -10.26 -7.72
CA ASP A 8 -0.58 -11.72 -7.74
C ASP A 8 -1.12 -12.33 -6.44
N MET A 9 -0.81 -11.70 -5.30
CA MET A 9 -1.33 -12.12 -3.99
C MET A 9 -2.87 -12.14 -3.96
N LEU A 10 -3.54 -11.07 -4.40
CA LEU A 10 -5.00 -10.98 -4.36
C LEU A 10 -5.68 -11.79 -5.46
N VAL A 11 -5.06 -11.93 -6.63
CA VAL A 11 -5.52 -12.84 -7.68
C VAL A 11 -5.44 -14.29 -7.21
N HIS A 12 -4.38 -14.66 -6.49
CA HIS A 12 -4.27 -15.98 -5.87
C HIS A 12 -5.40 -16.21 -4.86
N ALA A 13 -5.65 -15.23 -3.97
CA ALA A 13 -6.74 -15.29 -3.00
C ALA A 13 -8.11 -15.48 -3.65
N TYR A 14 -8.41 -14.64 -4.64
CA TYR A 14 -9.65 -14.69 -5.40
C TYR A 14 -9.86 -16.06 -6.09
N ARG A 15 -8.83 -16.62 -6.74
CA ARG A 15 -8.92 -17.91 -7.44
C ARG A 15 -9.07 -19.10 -6.51
N ASN A 16 -8.59 -18.98 -5.28
CA ASN A 16 -8.59 -20.07 -4.30
C ASN A 16 -9.68 -19.91 -3.22
N GLY A 17 -10.59 -18.95 -3.37
CA GLY A 17 -11.75 -18.78 -2.52
C GLY A 17 -11.42 -18.41 -1.07
N TYR A 18 -10.44 -17.52 -0.87
CA TYR A 18 -10.09 -16.98 0.45
C TYR A 18 -9.84 -15.47 0.35
N ALA A 19 -9.74 -14.79 1.50
CA ALA A 19 -9.38 -13.38 1.54
C ALA A 19 -8.08 -13.11 2.33
N VAL A 20 -7.32 -12.14 1.85
CA VAL A 20 -6.14 -11.61 2.54
C VAL A 20 -6.57 -10.46 3.44
N GLY A 21 -6.12 -10.49 4.69
CA GLY A 21 -6.32 -9.38 5.61
C GLY A 21 -5.41 -8.20 5.28
N ALA A 22 -6.03 -7.03 5.08
CA ALA A 22 -5.37 -5.73 5.05
C ALA A 22 -5.57 -5.05 6.40
N PHE A 23 -4.53 -5.14 7.24
CA PHE A 23 -4.59 -4.68 8.61
C PHE A 23 -3.90 -3.34 8.74
N ASP A 24 -4.65 -2.34 9.17
CA ASP A 24 -4.14 -1.00 9.37
C ASP A 24 -3.23 -0.95 10.61
N ALA A 25 -2.03 -0.40 10.45
CA ALA A 25 -1.06 -0.29 11.54
C ALA A 25 -0.74 1.17 11.88
N VAL A 26 -0.96 1.50 13.16
CA VAL A 26 -0.75 2.85 13.70
C VAL A 26 0.44 2.93 14.68
N SER A 27 1.13 1.81 14.93
CA SER A 27 2.32 1.77 15.79
C SER A 27 3.19 0.53 15.53
N LEU A 28 4.38 0.48 16.15
CA LEU A 28 5.24 -0.70 16.11
C LEU A 28 4.61 -1.92 16.78
N ASP A 29 3.73 -1.75 17.78
CA ASP A 29 3.00 -2.87 18.39
C ASP A 29 2.02 -3.49 17.38
N PHE A 30 1.36 -2.68 16.55
CA PHE A 30 0.49 -3.18 15.47
C PHE A 30 1.30 -3.93 14.43
N VAL A 31 2.37 -3.32 13.91
CA VAL A 31 3.25 -4.00 12.92
C VAL A 31 3.77 -5.31 13.49
N THR A 32 4.20 -5.33 14.76
CA THR A 32 4.71 -6.54 15.41
C THR A 32 3.62 -7.60 15.57
N GLY A 33 2.42 -7.22 16.03
CA GLY A 33 1.30 -8.14 16.23
C GLY A 33 0.80 -8.76 14.93
N ILE A 34 0.55 -7.93 13.91
CA ILE A 34 0.10 -8.36 12.59
C ILE A 34 1.11 -9.31 11.95
N MET A 35 2.40 -8.94 11.97
CA MET A 35 3.45 -9.81 11.42
C MET A 35 3.60 -11.11 12.20
N SER A 36 3.49 -11.08 13.53
CA SER A 36 3.58 -12.30 14.35
C SER A 36 2.45 -13.27 14.02
N ALA A 37 1.23 -12.78 13.83
CA ALA A 37 0.09 -13.58 13.39
C ALA A 37 0.29 -14.15 11.98
N ALA A 38 0.79 -13.35 11.05
CA ALA A 38 1.04 -13.79 9.67
C ALA A 38 2.09 -14.92 9.64
N GLU A 39 3.17 -14.77 10.40
CA GLU A 39 4.24 -15.77 10.52
C GLU A 39 3.75 -17.05 11.21
N SER A 40 3.02 -16.93 12.33
CA SER A 40 2.53 -18.09 13.10
C SER A 40 1.55 -18.95 12.29
N THR A 41 0.73 -18.30 11.48
CA THR A 41 -0.30 -18.94 10.66
C THR A 41 0.18 -19.31 9.26
N ARG A 42 1.39 -18.90 8.87
CA ARG A 42 1.88 -18.98 7.47
C ARG A 42 0.87 -18.38 6.48
N SER A 43 0.42 -17.15 6.75
CA SER A 43 -0.57 -16.45 5.92
C SER A 43 0.04 -15.35 5.06
N PRO A 44 -0.46 -15.10 3.83
CA PRO A 44 -0.25 -13.82 3.17
C PRO A 44 -0.89 -12.69 3.99
N VAL A 45 -0.26 -11.51 3.98
CA VAL A 45 -0.76 -10.36 4.72
C VAL A 45 -0.50 -9.04 3.97
N ILE A 46 -1.42 -8.10 4.11
CA ILE A 46 -1.23 -6.73 3.68
C ILE A 46 -1.07 -5.85 4.93
N LEU A 47 0.09 -5.20 5.06
CA LEU A 47 0.28 -4.11 6.02
C LEU A 47 -0.30 -2.84 5.40
N SER A 48 -1.30 -2.26 6.04
CA SER A 48 -2.06 -1.14 5.49
C SER A 48 -1.90 0.12 6.35
N LEU A 49 -2.03 1.30 5.73
CA LEU A 49 -2.21 2.56 6.44
C LEU A 49 -3.26 3.41 5.72
N ALA A 50 -4.26 3.89 6.46
CA ALA A 50 -5.15 4.95 5.98
C ALA A 50 -4.57 6.36 6.09
N GLU A 51 -4.87 7.23 5.11
CA GLU A 51 -4.51 8.65 5.13
C GLU A 51 -5.06 9.40 6.36
N SER A 52 -6.21 8.98 6.90
CA SER A 52 -6.81 9.51 8.13
C SER A 52 -5.90 9.42 9.36
N HIS A 53 -4.95 8.49 9.36
CA HIS A 53 -3.99 8.30 10.45
C HIS A 53 -2.84 9.34 10.45
N PHE A 54 -2.64 10.09 9.37
CA PHE A 54 -1.48 10.98 9.22
C PHE A 54 -1.50 12.16 10.19
N ASP A 55 -2.68 12.57 10.64
CA ASP A 55 -2.83 13.63 11.65
C ASP A 55 -2.35 13.19 13.05
N TYR A 56 -2.24 11.87 13.27
CA TYR A 56 -1.94 11.27 14.56
C TYR A 56 -0.56 10.63 14.62
N PHE A 57 -0.05 10.13 13.48
CA PHE A 57 1.17 9.33 13.43
C PHE A 57 2.11 9.78 12.32
N ASP A 58 3.42 9.64 12.55
CA ASP A 58 4.43 9.89 11.53
C ASP A 58 4.39 8.78 10.48
N PHE A 59 3.74 9.10 9.35
CA PHE A 59 3.59 8.23 8.20
C PHE A 59 4.92 7.66 7.69
N GLU A 60 5.95 8.51 7.55
CA GLU A 60 7.21 8.09 6.93
C GLU A 60 7.99 7.15 7.85
N LEU A 61 7.94 7.39 9.16
CA LEU A 61 8.54 6.50 10.15
C LEU A 61 7.84 5.14 10.19
N LEU A 62 6.51 5.11 10.12
CA LEU A 62 5.73 3.87 10.07
C LEU A 62 5.99 3.09 8.77
N MET A 63 6.02 3.76 7.61
CA MET A 63 6.36 3.14 6.34
C MET A 63 7.75 2.49 6.38
N ALA A 64 8.75 3.17 6.95
CA ALA A 64 10.08 2.61 7.11
C ALA A 64 10.08 1.36 8.01
N ALA A 65 9.28 1.35 9.08
CA ALA A 65 9.12 0.20 9.95
C ALA A 65 8.44 -0.98 9.24
N MET A 66 7.35 -0.73 8.50
CA MET A 66 6.64 -1.73 7.72
C MET A 66 7.51 -2.32 6.61
N GLU A 67 8.20 -1.48 5.83
CA GLU A 67 9.11 -1.93 4.77
C GLU A 67 10.21 -2.83 5.35
N ARG A 68 10.74 -2.46 6.53
CA ARG A 68 11.74 -3.27 7.23
C ARG A 68 11.17 -4.59 7.75
N ALA A 69 9.95 -4.60 8.28
CA ALA A 69 9.27 -5.80 8.75
C ALA A 69 8.98 -6.75 7.58
N ALA A 70 8.38 -6.24 6.51
CA ALA A 70 8.07 -6.98 5.30
C ALA A 70 9.32 -7.60 4.68
N LYS A 71 10.44 -6.87 4.54
CA LYS A 71 11.69 -7.42 3.98
C LYS A 71 12.28 -8.59 4.78
N ARG A 72 11.99 -8.66 6.08
CA ARG A 72 12.50 -9.67 7.03
C ARG A 72 11.57 -10.87 7.21
N ALA A 73 10.34 -10.79 6.71
CA ALA A 73 9.35 -11.83 6.91
C ALA A 73 9.77 -13.15 6.24
N THR A 74 9.03 -14.23 6.51
CA THR A 74 9.10 -15.51 5.79
C THR A 74 7.81 -15.88 5.09
N VAL A 75 6.80 -15.01 5.18
CA VAL A 75 5.48 -15.11 4.56
C VAL A 75 5.25 -13.96 3.57
N PRO A 76 4.40 -14.10 2.54
CA PRO A 76 4.17 -13.05 1.56
C PRO A 76 3.55 -11.80 2.19
N VAL A 77 4.20 -10.65 2.00
CA VAL A 77 3.74 -9.35 2.49
C VAL A 77 3.57 -8.36 1.34
N ALA A 78 2.51 -7.57 1.40
CA ALA A 78 2.35 -6.34 0.63
C ALA A 78 2.16 -5.14 1.58
N ILE A 79 2.46 -3.94 1.10
CA ILE A 79 2.26 -2.67 1.82
C ILE A 79 1.31 -1.81 1.01
N HIS A 80 0.19 -1.44 1.62
CA HIS A 80 -0.92 -0.78 0.95
C HIS A 80 -1.20 0.59 1.56
N MET A 81 -1.43 1.58 0.69
CA MET A 81 -2.02 2.86 1.09
C MET A 81 -3.54 2.77 0.98
N ASP A 82 -4.23 2.92 2.10
CA ASP A 82 -5.68 2.91 2.19
C ASP A 82 -6.25 4.33 2.07
N HIS A 83 -7.38 4.47 1.37
CA HIS A 83 -8.08 5.74 1.18
C HIS A 83 -7.19 6.95 0.80
N ALA A 84 -6.30 6.79 -0.21
CA ALA A 84 -5.54 7.93 -0.71
C ALA A 84 -6.49 8.96 -1.33
N ALA A 85 -6.57 10.15 -0.74
CA ALA A 85 -7.47 11.22 -1.16
C ALA A 85 -6.93 11.98 -2.40
N SER A 86 -5.64 11.81 -2.72
CA SER A 86 -4.97 12.55 -3.79
C SER A 86 -3.90 11.75 -4.51
N LEU A 87 -3.57 12.19 -5.73
CA LEU A 87 -2.43 11.68 -6.50
C LEU A 87 -1.10 11.88 -5.74
N ASP A 88 -0.96 12.97 -4.99
CA ASP A 88 0.24 13.25 -4.21
C ASP A 88 0.42 12.21 -3.09
N THR A 89 -0.65 11.87 -2.37
CA THR A 89 -0.63 10.80 -1.37
C THR A 89 -0.22 9.46 -2.00
N ALA A 90 -0.77 9.13 -3.17
CA ALA A 90 -0.42 7.91 -3.89
C ALA A 90 1.08 7.88 -4.27
N VAL A 91 1.60 8.97 -4.86
CA VAL A 91 3.03 9.10 -5.20
C VAL A 91 3.91 9.00 -3.96
N ARG A 92 3.52 9.66 -2.87
CA ARG A 92 4.24 9.63 -1.60
C ARG A 92 4.29 8.20 -1.03
N SER A 93 3.17 7.47 -1.04
CA SER A 93 3.15 6.06 -0.61
C SER A 93 4.14 5.19 -1.39
N ILE A 94 4.09 5.27 -2.72
CA ILE A 94 4.96 4.49 -3.60
C ILE A 94 6.42 4.81 -3.34
N ARG A 95 6.76 6.10 -3.17
CA ARG A 95 8.12 6.54 -2.81
C ARG A 95 8.62 5.89 -1.53
N HIS A 96 7.77 5.76 -0.52
CA HIS A 96 8.12 5.19 0.79
C HIS A 96 7.99 3.66 0.86
N GLY A 97 7.73 2.99 -0.26
CA GLY A 97 7.75 1.52 -0.35
C GLY A 97 6.37 0.86 -0.39
N GLY A 98 5.30 1.64 -0.51
CA GLY A 98 3.97 1.11 -0.81
C GLY A 98 3.95 0.43 -2.16
N ASN A 99 3.46 -0.81 -2.21
CA ASN A 99 3.33 -1.60 -3.42
C ASN A 99 1.88 -2.02 -3.72
N GLY A 100 0.94 -1.28 -3.15
CA GLY A 100 -0.45 -1.16 -3.56
C GLY A 100 -1.01 0.17 -3.08
N VAL A 101 -1.96 0.74 -3.82
CA VAL A 101 -2.61 2.00 -3.45
C VAL A 101 -4.11 1.89 -3.71
N MET A 102 -4.92 2.34 -2.76
CA MET A 102 -6.34 2.59 -2.95
C MET A 102 -6.56 4.07 -3.23
N VAL A 103 -7.39 4.37 -4.22
CA VAL A 103 -7.94 5.70 -4.44
C VAL A 103 -9.38 5.72 -3.96
N ASP A 104 -9.64 6.59 -2.98
CA ASP A 104 -10.99 6.86 -2.54
C ASP A 104 -11.47 8.22 -3.06
N ALA A 105 -12.21 8.15 -4.15
CA ALA A 105 -12.98 9.26 -4.70
C ALA A 105 -14.49 8.95 -4.69
N SER A 106 -14.93 8.05 -3.80
CA SER A 106 -16.28 7.49 -3.79
C SER A 106 -17.36 8.52 -3.42
N HIS A 107 -16.96 9.56 -2.68
CA HIS A 107 -17.79 10.72 -2.35
C HIS A 107 -18.11 11.63 -3.56
N LEU A 108 -17.44 11.45 -4.70
CA LEU A 108 -17.66 12.26 -5.91
C LEU A 108 -18.68 11.62 -6.85
N PRO A 109 -19.28 12.41 -7.77
CA PRO A 109 -20.05 11.84 -8.88
C PRO A 109 -19.22 10.84 -9.68
N PHE A 110 -19.90 9.83 -10.25
CA PHE A 110 -19.27 8.71 -10.97
C PHE A 110 -18.19 9.14 -11.99
N GLU A 111 -18.48 10.17 -12.80
CA GLU A 111 -17.57 10.68 -13.82
C GLU A 111 -16.26 11.23 -13.22
N ASP A 112 -16.36 11.97 -12.11
CA ASP A 112 -15.22 12.57 -11.44
C ASP A 112 -14.42 11.52 -10.67
N ASN A 113 -15.10 10.55 -10.04
CA ASN A 113 -14.46 9.39 -9.40
C ASN A 113 -13.64 8.60 -10.45
N ALA A 114 -14.27 8.20 -11.56
CA ALA A 114 -13.59 7.46 -12.62
C ALA A 114 -12.39 8.23 -13.20
N ALA A 115 -12.52 9.55 -13.42
CA ALA A 115 -11.42 10.36 -13.94
C ALA A 115 -10.25 10.48 -12.95
N ARG A 116 -10.51 10.68 -11.66
CA ARG A 116 -9.46 10.73 -10.62
C ARG A 116 -8.76 9.40 -10.46
N THR A 117 -9.52 8.31 -10.41
CA THR A 117 -8.95 6.96 -10.30
C THR A 117 -8.12 6.60 -11.51
N LEU A 118 -8.57 6.92 -12.73
CA LEU A 118 -7.78 6.68 -13.95
C LEU A 118 -6.42 7.40 -13.89
N ALA A 119 -6.38 8.66 -13.44
CA ALA A 119 -5.11 9.40 -13.34
C ALA A 119 -4.11 8.72 -12.39
N VAL A 120 -4.59 8.15 -11.28
CA VAL A 120 -3.73 7.39 -10.36
C VAL A 120 -3.34 6.04 -10.96
N VAL A 121 -4.26 5.34 -11.63
CA VAL A 121 -3.96 4.07 -12.33
C VAL A 121 -2.86 4.27 -13.37
N GLU A 122 -2.93 5.33 -14.17
CA GLU A 122 -1.90 5.63 -15.19
C GLU A 122 -0.53 5.87 -14.56
N MET A 123 -0.47 6.64 -13.47
CA MET A 123 0.77 6.88 -12.72
C MET A 123 1.31 5.59 -12.08
N ALA A 124 0.46 4.85 -11.37
CA ALA A 124 0.84 3.65 -10.62
C ALA A 124 1.26 2.51 -11.55
N ARG A 125 0.64 2.40 -12.74
CA ARG A 125 1.07 1.48 -13.81
C ARG A 125 2.51 1.76 -14.25
N GLY A 126 2.90 3.03 -14.36
CA GLY A 126 4.29 3.42 -14.61
C GLY A 126 5.26 2.99 -13.50
N CYS A 127 4.75 2.69 -12.31
CA CYS A 127 5.50 2.19 -11.16
C CYS A 127 5.34 0.67 -10.95
N GLY A 128 4.55 -0.04 -11.77
CA GLY A 128 4.20 -1.44 -11.54
C GLY A 128 3.31 -1.69 -10.32
N VAL A 129 2.74 -0.64 -9.72
CA VAL A 129 1.93 -0.72 -8.50
C VAL A 129 0.46 -0.93 -8.87
N PRO A 130 -0.22 -1.96 -8.34
CA PRO A 130 -1.64 -2.16 -8.58
C PRO A 130 -2.49 -1.15 -7.81
N VAL A 131 -3.67 -0.85 -8.36
CA VAL A 131 -4.60 0.13 -7.80
C VAL A 131 -5.93 -0.50 -7.43
N GLU A 132 -6.38 -0.22 -6.22
CA GLU A 132 -7.74 -0.42 -5.75
C GLU A 132 -8.55 0.86 -5.97
N GLY A 133 -9.76 0.75 -6.52
CA GLY A 133 -10.73 1.84 -6.53
C GLY A 133 -11.91 1.53 -5.62
N GLU A 134 -12.65 2.57 -5.23
CA GLU A 134 -13.93 2.43 -4.53
C GLU A 134 -15.10 2.96 -5.36
N LEU A 135 -16.16 2.18 -5.41
CA LEU A 135 -17.41 2.56 -6.07
C LEU A 135 -18.62 2.27 -5.19
N GLY A 136 -19.55 3.22 -5.12
CA GLY A 136 -20.57 3.28 -4.09
C GLY A 136 -20.12 4.26 -3.01
N TYR A 137 -20.70 4.17 -1.82
CA TYR A 137 -20.22 4.90 -0.66
C TYR A 137 -20.41 4.04 0.59
N ILE A 138 -19.34 3.92 1.37
CA ILE A 138 -19.29 3.17 2.63
C ILE A 138 -19.31 4.21 3.77
N PRO A 139 -20.40 4.32 4.54
CA PRO A 139 -20.50 5.36 5.55
C PRO A 139 -19.45 5.22 6.65
N GLY A 140 -18.88 6.34 7.08
CA GLY A 140 -17.89 6.40 8.16
C GLY A 140 -16.56 6.98 7.68
N VAL A 141 -15.58 7.06 8.56
CA VAL A 141 -14.18 7.36 8.22
C VAL A 141 -13.36 6.12 8.56
N GLU A 142 -12.50 5.64 7.66
CA GLU A 142 -11.60 4.54 8.01
C GLU A 142 -10.60 5.01 9.07
N GLY A 143 -10.31 4.17 10.06
CA GLY A 143 -9.38 4.53 11.12
C GLY A 143 -10.00 5.29 12.29
N GLU A 144 -9.38 6.41 12.63
CA GLU A 144 -9.82 7.30 13.71
C GLU A 144 -11.12 8.03 13.37
N ASP A 145 -11.92 8.34 14.40
CA ASP A 145 -13.21 9.02 14.25
C ASP A 145 -14.22 8.29 13.33
N ALA A 146 -14.17 6.96 13.24
CA ALA A 146 -15.04 6.16 12.36
C ALA A 146 -16.56 6.39 12.54
N GLU A 147 -16.99 6.89 13.70
CA GLU A 147 -18.38 7.30 13.97
C GLU A 147 -18.82 8.56 13.21
N ARG A 148 -17.88 9.31 12.60
CA ARG A 148 -18.22 10.42 11.70
C ARG A 148 -18.76 9.84 10.41
N HIS A 149 -20.02 10.13 10.12
CA HIS A 149 -20.71 9.65 8.91
C HIS A 149 -20.93 10.81 7.92
N PRO A 150 -19.99 11.10 7.00
CA PRO A 150 -20.15 12.21 6.06
C PRO A 150 -21.22 12.00 4.97
N GLY A 151 -22.05 10.94 5.03
CA GLY A 151 -23.08 10.68 4.01
C GLY A 151 -23.96 9.46 4.30
N GLU A 152 -24.94 9.23 3.42
CA GLU A 152 -25.81 8.04 3.41
C GLU A 152 -25.21 6.94 2.53
N ILE A 153 -25.47 5.67 2.87
CA ILE A 153 -24.97 4.52 2.12
C ILE A 153 -25.43 4.57 0.65
N ALA A 154 -24.47 4.36 -0.28
CA ALA A 154 -24.77 4.21 -1.70
C ALA A 154 -24.26 2.85 -2.18
N TYR A 155 -25.19 1.94 -2.48
CA TYR A 155 -24.84 0.60 -2.92
C TYR A 155 -24.25 0.60 -4.33
N THR A 156 -23.20 -0.19 -4.54
CA THR A 156 -22.61 -0.38 -5.86
C THR A 156 -23.57 -1.12 -6.79
N THR A 157 -23.85 -0.61 -7.99
CA THR A 157 -24.61 -1.37 -8.99
C THR A 157 -23.70 -2.15 -9.93
N VAL A 158 -24.18 -3.26 -10.48
CA VAL A 158 -23.43 -4.09 -11.44
C VAL A 158 -23.02 -3.29 -12.68
N ASN A 159 -23.93 -2.46 -13.20
CA ASN A 159 -23.66 -1.67 -14.41
C ASN A 159 -22.60 -0.58 -14.18
N GLU A 160 -22.67 0.13 -13.06
CA GLU A 160 -21.66 1.12 -12.69
C GLU A 160 -20.31 0.45 -12.44
N ALA A 161 -20.29 -0.70 -11.76
CA ALA A 161 -19.06 -1.44 -11.51
C ALA A 161 -18.34 -1.84 -12.81
N LYS A 162 -19.10 -2.36 -13.80
CA LYS A 162 -18.54 -2.69 -15.12
C LYS A 162 -17.96 -1.46 -15.81
N ALA A 163 -18.74 -0.38 -15.88
CA ALA A 163 -18.31 0.86 -16.52
C ALA A 163 -17.09 1.47 -15.81
N TYR A 164 -17.03 1.38 -14.48
CA TYR A 164 -15.93 1.89 -13.68
C TYR A 164 -14.64 1.14 -13.96
N VAL A 165 -14.66 -0.19 -13.89
CA VAL A 165 -13.48 -1.03 -14.17
C VAL A 165 -13.02 -0.85 -15.62
N GLU A 166 -13.93 -0.80 -16.59
CA GLU A 166 -13.60 -0.58 -18.00
C GLU A 166 -12.90 0.76 -18.24
N ARG A 167 -13.36 1.82 -17.58
CA ARG A 167 -12.83 3.18 -17.75
C ARG A 167 -11.55 3.46 -16.98
N THR A 168 -11.40 2.85 -15.81
CA THR A 168 -10.27 3.12 -14.90
C THR A 168 -9.14 2.12 -15.09
N GLY A 169 -9.47 0.85 -15.35
CA GLY A 169 -8.51 -0.23 -15.36
C GLY A 169 -7.93 -0.57 -13.99
N VAL A 170 -8.68 -0.34 -12.91
CA VAL A 170 -8.30 -0.78 -11.55
C VAL A 170 -8.08 -2.29 -11.48
N ASP A 171 -7.20 -2.72 -10.59
CA ASP A 171 -6.86 -4.13 -10.38
C ASP A 171 -7.83 -4.81 -9.40
N PHE A 172 -8.34 -4.05 -8.43
CA PHE A 172 -9.31 -4.49 -7.42
C PHE A 172 -10.39 -3.43 -7.23
N LEU A 173 -11.57 -3.85 -6.75
CA LEU A 173 -12.69 -2.94 -6.52
C LEU A 173 -13.28 -3.13 -5.12
N ALA A 174 -13.21 -2.07 -4.31
CA ALA A 174 -14.00 -1.94 -3.10
C ALA A 174 -15.46 -1.65 -3.46
N VAL A 175 -16.36 -2.42 -2.86
CA VAL A 175 -17.80 -2.38 -3.16
C VAL A 175 -18.63 -2.11 -1.90
N SER A 176 -19.62 -1.24 -2.03
CA SER A 176 -20.61 -0.97 -0.98
C SER A 176 -21.78 -1.95 -1.09
N VAL A 177 -21.82 -2.91 -0.18
CA VAL A 177 -22.82 -3.99 -0.10
C VAL A 177 -23.53 -4.06 1.26
N GLY A 178 -23.45 -3.00 2.07
CA GLY A 178 -24.15 -2.89 3.35
C GLY A 178 -23.26 -2.75 4.59
N THR A 179 -21.94 -2.61 4.42
CA THR A 179 -20.99 -2.33 5.51
C THR A 179 -20.83 -0.82 5.76
N VAL A 180 -20.23 -0.48 6.90
CA VAL A 180 -19.87 0.88 7.33
C VAL A 180 -18.51 0.82 8.05
N HIS A 181 -17.73 1.91 8.03
CA HIS A 181 -16.51 1.98 8.83
C HIS A 181 -16.84 2.02 10.34
N GLY A 182 -15.95 1.45 11.16
CA GLY A 182 -16.19 1.28 12.58
C GLY A 182 -17.06 0.07 12.92
N ARG A 183 -17.60 0.04 14.14
CA ARG A 183 -18.44 -1.07 14.60
C ARG A 183 -19.91 -0.86 14.26
N MET A 184 -20.48 -1.79 13.50
CA MET A 184 -21.91 -1.80 13.17
C MET A 184 -22.79 -2.03 14.41
N LYS A 185 -23.89 -1.26 14.52
CA LYS A 185 -24.93 -1.47 15.53
C LYS A 185 -26.00 -2.42 14.99
N GLY A 186 -26.21 -3.55 15.68
CA GLY A 186 -27.13 -4.60 15.23
C GLY A 186 -26.53 -5.52 14.17
N LYS A 187 -27.32 -6.47 13.66
CA LYS A 187 -26.87 -7.40 12.62
C LYS A 187 -27.00 -6.73 11.25
N PRO A 188 -25.89 -6.44 10.55
CA PRO A 188 -25.95 -5.78 9.25
C PRO A 188 -26.58 -6.69 8.20
N GLN A 189 -27.42 -6.11 7.33
CA GLN A 189 -28.03 -6.82 6.22
C GLN A 189 -27.19 -6.58 4.97
N LEU A 190 -26.35 -7.57 4.66
CA LEU A 190 -25.47 -7.54 3.49
C LEU A 190 -26.21 -8.03 2.24
N ASP A 191 -26.02 -7.33 1.13
CA ASP A 191 -26.61 -7.67 -0.17
C ASP A 191 -25.72 -8.67 -0.94
N TYR A 192 -25.81 -9.94 -0.56
CA TYR A 192 -25.01 -11.01 -1.18
C TYR A 192 -25.36 -11.27 -2.64
N ASP A 193 -26.63 -11.09 -3.03
CA ASP A 193 -27.05 -11.28 -4.42
C ASP A 193 -26.39 -10.23 -5.33
N ARG A 194 -26.37 -8.97 -4.89
CA ARG A 194 -25.62 -7.90 -5.57
C ARG A 194 -24.13 -8.23 -5.65
N LEU A 195 -23.52 -8.65 -4.55
CA LEU A 195 -22.09 -8.99 -4.53
C LEU A 195 -21.77 -10.12 -5.52
N ARG A 196 -22.58 -11.18 -5.53
CA ARG A 196 -22.47 -12.29 -6.50
C ARG A 196 -22.56 -11.79 -7.93
N ASP A 197 -23.54 -10.94 -8.22
CA ASP A 197 -23.79 -10.44 -9.57
C ASP A 197 -22.68 -9.48 -10.04
N ILE A 198 -22.11 -8.67 -9.14
CA ILE A 198 -20.91 -7.85 -9.40
C ILE A 198 -19.71 -8.76 -9.70
N ASN A 199 -19.45 -9.74 -8.84
CA ASN A 199 -18.33 -10.67 -9.00
C ASN A 199 -18.38 -11.40 -10.35
N ALA A 200 -19.56 -11.95 -10.70
CA ALA A 200 -19.77 -12.63 -11.98
C ALA A 200 -19.59 -11.70 -13.20
N ALA A 201 -19.87 -10.41 -13.05
CA ALA A 201 -19.76 -9.43 -14.13
C ALA A 201 -18.33 -8.92 -14.35
N LEU A 202 -17.50 -8.85 -13.30
CA LEU A 202 -16.17 -8.26 -13.36
C LEU A 202 -15.04 -9.29 -13.49
N GLY A 203 -15.10 -10.39 -12.74
CA GLY A 203 -14.04 -11.40 -12.73
C GLY A 203 -12.70 -10.91 -12.16
N ILE A 204 -12.70 -9.88 -11.32
CA ILE A 204 -11.53 -9.35 -10.61
C ILE A 204 -11.73 -9.48 -9.09
N PRO A 205 -10.65 -9.46 -8.27
CA PRO A 205 -10.77 -9.49 -6.83
C PRO A 205 -11.60 -8.30 -6.29
N LEU A 206 -12.59 -8.60 -5.45
CA LEU A 206 -13.38 -7.57 -4.76
C LEU A 206 -12.84 -7.33 -3.35
N VAL A 207 -13.06 -6.12 -2.84
CA VAL A 207 -12.54 -5.67 -1.55
C VAL A 207 -13.68 -5.29 -0.61
N LEU A 208 -13.56 -5.73 0.65
CA LEU A 208 -14.49 -5.41 1.72
C LEU A 208 -13.87 -4.39 2.66
N HIS A 209 -14.56 -3.26 2.80
CA HIS A 209 -14.30 -2.25 3.82
C HIS A 209 -15.35 -2.31 4.92
N GLY A 210 -15.01 -1.83 6.11
CA GLY A 210 -15.97 -1.75 7.22
C GLY A 210 -16.44 -3.11 7.76
N GLY A 211 -15.55 -4.11 7.81
CA GLY A 211 -15.91 -5.47 8.26
C GLY A 211 -16.17 -5.62 9.76
N THR A 212 -15.76 -4.65 10.60
CA THR A 212 -15.81 -4.81 12.06
C THR A 212 -17.24 -4.97 12.57
N GLY A 213 -17.51 -6.10 13.23
CA GLY A 213 -18.83 -6.44 13.78
C GLY A 213 -19.65 -7.44 12.94
N LEU A 214 -19.13 -7.87 11.79
CA LEU A 214 -19.67 -9.02 11.07
C LEU A 214 -19.46 -10.32 11.85
N ASP A 215 -20.42 -11.23 11.74
CA ASP A 215 -20.26 -12.61 12.24
C ASP A 215 -19.43 -13.47 11.27
N ASP A 216 -18.95 -14.61 11.76
CA ASP A 216 -18.07 -15.51 11.02
C ASP A 216 -18.74 -16.04 9.73
N GLU A 217 -20.04 -16.35 9.78
CA GLU A 217 -20.79 -16.79 8.60
C GLU A 217 -20.94 -15.69 7.54
N GLN A 218 -21.06 -14.42 7.95
CA GLN A 218 -21.10 -13.28 7.03
C GLN A 218 -19.78 -13.15 6.26
N TYR A 219 -18.63 -13.29 6.93
CA TYR A 219 -17.33 -13.27 6.27
C TYR A 219 -17.18 -14.39 5.25
N VAL A 220 -17.55 -15.63 5.62
CA VAL A 220 -17.49 -16.78 4.71
C VAL A 220 -18.32 -16.51 3.45
N ARG A 221 -19.56 -16.03 3.61
CA ARG A 221 -20.43 -15.73 2.46
C ARG A 221 -19.89 -14.59 1.59
N LEU A 222 -19.27 -13.57 2.19
CA LEU A 222 -18.64 -12.48 1.42
C LEU A 222 -17.50 -13.02 0.55
N ILE A 223 -16.66 -13.90 1.11
CA ILE A 223 -15.54 -14.55 0.42
C ILE A 223 -16.04 -15.47 -0.70
N GLU A 224 -17.06 -16.29 -0.43
CA GLU A 224 -17.71 -17.15 -1.43
C GLU A 224 -18.25 -16.35 -2.64
N ASN A 225 -18.54 -15.06 -2.44
CA ASN A 225 -19.04 -14.16 -3.48
C ASN A 225 -17.96 -13.20 -4.03
N GLY A 226 -16.67 -13.52 -3.86
CA GLY A 226 -15.57 -12.88 -4.59
C GLY A 226 -14.78 -11.83 -3.81
N ILE A 227 -15.08 -11.61 -2.53
CA ILE A 227 -14.21 -10.81 -1.65
C ILE A 227 -12.89 -11.54 -1.42
N ALA A 228 -11.79 -10.87 -1.77
CA ALA A 228 -10.43 -11.40 -1.69
C ALA A 228 -9.48 -10.53 -0.86
N LYS A 229 -9.89 -9.30 -0.50
CA LYS A 229 -9.21 -8.41 0.46
C LYS A 229 -10.25 -7.93 1.49
N ILE A 230 -9.87 -7.94 2.77
CA ILE A 230 -10.71 -7.41 3.85
C ILE A 230 -9.88 -6.38 4.62
N ASN A 231 -10.35 -5.13 4.64
CA ASN A 231 -9.77 -4.04 5.43
C ASN A 231 -10.23 -4.15 6.88
N TYR A 232 -9.29 -4.04 7.82
CA TYR A 232 -9.55 -4.34 9.21
C TYR A 232 -8.68 -3.52 10.18
N TYR A 233 -9.30 -2.51 10.80
CA TYR A 233 -8.67 -1.67 11.82
C TYR A 233 -9.33 -1.78 13.20
N THR A 234 -10.62 -1.42 13.28
CA THR A 234 -11.28 -1.09 14.54
C THR A 234 -11.17 -2.17 15.62
N ALA A 235 -11.35 -3.44 15.28
CA ALA A 235 -11.22 -4.53 16.27
C ALA A 235 -9.78 -4.73 16.79
N LEU A 236 -8.76 -4.47 15.97
CA LEU A 236 -7.36 -4.50 16.42
C LEU A 236 -7.09 -3.37 17.41
N ALA A 237 -7.58 -2.16 17.11
CA ALA A 237 -7.47 -1.01 18.00
C ALA A 237 -8.21 -1.23 19.32
N GLU A 238 -9.40 -1.86 19.29
CA GLU A 238 -10.13 -2.24 20.50
C GLU A 238 -9.39 -3.29 21.33
N ALA A 239 -8.79 -4.30 20.70
CA ALA A 239 -8.01 -5.34 21.37
C ALA A 239 -6.78 -4.75 22.06
N ALA A 240 -6.04 -3.89 21.34
CA ALA A 240 -4.92 -3.13 21.88
C ALA A 240 -5.34 -2.26 23.07
N GLY A 241 -6.42 -1.48 22.90
CA GLY A 241 -6.95 -0.59 23.93
C GLY A 241 -7.45 -1.34 25.17
N ALA A 242 -8.09 -2.50 24.99
CA ALA A 242 -8.51 -3.36 26.10
C ALA A 242 -7.32 -3.85 26.91
N ARG A 243 -6.26 -4.31 26.23
CA ARG A 243 -5.04 -4.75 26.90
C ARG A 243 -4.35 -3.64 27.68
N VAL A 244 -4.32 -2.42 27.17
CA VAL A 244 -3.80 -1.26 27.91
C VAL A 244 -4.65 -0.99 29.17
N ARG A 245 -5.99 -1.01 29.05
CA ARG A 245 -6.88 -0.82 30.21
C ARG A 245 -6.67 -1.90 31.28
N ASP A 246 -6.54 -3.16 30.88
CA ASP A 246 -6.30 -4.27 31.79
C ASP A 246 -4.95 -4.14 32.51
N ASN A 247 -3.91 -3.71 31.80
CA ASN A 247 -2.60 -3.42 32.38
C ASN A 247 -2.68 -2.29 33.42
N GLY A 248 -3.46 -1.25 33.15
CA GLY A 248 -3.75 -0.17 34.10
C GLY A 248 -4.52 -0.65 35.33
N ALA A 249 -5.58 -1.44 35.14
CA ALA A 249 -6.35 -2.03 36.24
C ALA A 249 -5.49 -2.98 37.10
N ALA A 250 -4.51 -3.66 36.51
CA ALA A 250 -3.53 -4.50 37.20
C ALA A 250 -2.41 -3.71 37.92
N GLY A 251 -2.48 -2.38 37.96
CA GLY A 251 -1.55 -1.53 38.72
C GLY A 251 -0.18 -1.33 38.05
N LYS A 252 -0.03 -1.60 36.75
CA LYS A 252 1.23 -1.37 36.03
C LYS A 252 1.44 0.12 35.78
N ALA A 253 2.18 0.82 36.63
CA ALA A 253 2.23 2.29 36.58
C ALA A 253 3.08 2.90 35.45
N ASN A 254 4.09 2.18 34.93
CA ASN A 254 5.01 2.73 33.92
C ASN A 254 4.59 2.38 32.49
N TYR A 255 5.10 3.15 31.52
CA TYR A 255 4.80 2.99 30.10
C TYR A 255 5.02 1.55 29.60
N THR A 256 6.17 0.95 29.91
CA THR A 256 6.49 -0.41 29.45
C THR A 256 5.56 -1.47 30.05
N GLY A 257 5.10 -1.27 31.29
CA GLY A 257 4.09 -2.08 31.92
C GLY A 257 2.72 -1.95 31.24
N GLN A 258 2.32 -0.72 30.88
CA GLN A 258 1.06 -0.42 30.18
C GLN A 258 1.02 -1.02 28.77
N MET A 259 2.14 -1.02 28.05
CA MET A 259 2.23 -1.58 26.70
C MET A 259 2.45 -3.11 26.68
N LYS A 260 2.68 -3.73 27.83
CA LYS A 260 3.04 -5.17 27.89
C LYS A 260 1.94 -6.06 27.29
N GLY A 261 2.29 -6.72 26.18
CA GLY A 261 1.47 -7.66 25.43
C GLY A 261 0.32 -7.04 24.65
N VAL A 262 0.42 -5.74 24.33
CA VAL A 262 -0.46 -5.08 23.37
C VAL A 262 -0.29 -5.72 21.98
N ALA A 263 0.95 -5.92 21.53
CA ALA A 263 1.24 -6.65 20.30
C ALA A 263 0.66 -8.08 20.29
N ASP A 264 0.68 -8.80 21.43
CA ASP A 264 0.09 -10.15 21.54
C ASP A 264 -1.43 -10.10 21.31
N ALA A 265 -2.13 -9.13 21.92
CA ALA A 265 -3.58 -8.98 21.75
C ALA A 265 -3.97 -8.66 20.29
N ILE A 266 -3.15 -7.89 19.59
CA ILE A 266 -3.32 -7.60 18.16
C ILE A 266 -3.06 -8.88 17.34
N ALA A 267 -2.01 -9.63 17.68
CA ALA A 267 -1.68 -10.88 17.02
C ALA A 267 -2.82 -11.91 17.16
N ASP A 268 -3.40 -12.07 18.34
CA ASP A 268 -4.50 -12.99 18.60
C ASP A 268 -5.71 -12.71 17.69
N GLU A 269 -6.09 -11.43 17.53
CA GLU A 269 -7.21 -11.05 16.66
C GLU A 269 -6.87 -11.17 15.17
N ALA A 270 -5.66 -10.78 14.76
CA ALA A 270 -5.21 -10.95 13.38
C ALA A 270 -5.14 -12.45 13.00
N GLU A 271 -4.67 -13.32 13.90
CA GLU A 271 -4.60 -14.78 13.72
C GLU A 271 -6.01 -15.38 13.58
N ARG A 272 -6.97 -14.94 14.39
CA ARG A 272 -8.38 -15.33 14.25
C ARG A 272 -8.90 -15.00 12.86
N CYS A 273 -8.65 -13.77 12.40
CA CYS A 273 -9.08 -13.30 11.08
C CYS A 273 -8.42 -14.11 9.94
N MET A 274 -7.11 -14.31 9.97
CA MET A 274 -6.38 -15.07 8.94
C MET A 274 -6.87 -16.52 8.81
N LYS A 275 -7.23 -17.16 9.93
CA LYS A 275 -7.83 -18.50 9.94
C LYS A 275 -9.25 -18.48 9.38
N LEU A 276 -10.08 -17.56 9.85
CA LEU A 276 -11.48 -17.43 9.43
C LEU A 276 -11.59 -17.12 7.93
N TRP A 277 -10.74 -16.23 7.43
CA TRP A 277 -10.74 -15.80 6.04
C TRP A 277 -9.99 -16.74 5.10
N GLY A 278 -9.48 -17.87 5.60
CA GLY A 278 -8.86 -18.93 4.79
C GLY A 278 -7.43 -18.66 4.31
N GLY A 279 -6.79 -17.61 4.80
CA GLY A 279 -5.39 -17.27 4.47
C GLY A 279 -4.35 -18.13 5.19
N ALA A 280 -4.69 -18.72 6.33
CA ALA A 280 -3.79 -19.58 7.10
C ALA A 280 -3.27 -20.78 6.27
N GLY A 281 -1.95 -20.97 6.28
CA GLY A 281 -1.26 -22.03 5.55
C GLY A 281 -0.99 -21.74 4.07
N ARG A 282 -1.39 -20.57 3.55
CA ARG A 282 -1.27 -20.23 2.11
C ARG A 282 0.06 -19.58 1.72
N ALA A 283 0.95 -19.29 2.67
CA ALA A 283 2.18 -18.53 2.40
C ALA A 283 3.03 -19.12 1.28
N ASP A 284 3.28 -20.43 1.30
CA ASP A 284 4.19 -21.07 0.34
C ASP A 284 3.61 -21.05 -1.08
N GLU A 285 2.30 -21.30 -1.22
CA GLU A 285 1.57 -21.24 -2.50
C GLU A 285 1.61 -19.83 -3.11
N VAL A 286 1.44 -18.80 -2.27
CA VAL A 286 1.48 -17.39 -2.69
C VAL A 286 2.89 -16.97 -3.06
N LEU A 287 3.92 -17.37 -2.30
CA LEU A 287 5.32 -17.06 -2.63
C LEU A 287 5.75 -17.70 -3.95
N GLU A 288 5.26 -18.92 -4.25
CA GLU A 288 5.57 -19.60 -5.51
C GLU A 288 4.91 -18.94 -6.72
N GLN A 289 3.71 -18.38 -6.55
CA GLN A 289 2.88 -17.86 -7.64
C GLN A 289 2.92 -16.33 -7.79
N SER A 290 3.60 -15.61 -6.91
CA SER A 290 3.67 -14.14 -6.93
C SER A 290 5.05 -13.66 -7.33
N GLU A 291 5.10 -12.62 -8.17
CA GLU A 291 6.36 -11.95 -8.48
C GLU A 291 6.96 -11.32 -7.21
N PRO A 292 8.26 -11.55 -6.94
CA PRO A 292 9.00 -10.81 -5.92
C PRO A 292 8.97 -9.30 -6.13
N TRP A 293 8.52 -8.54 -5.15
CA TRP A 293 8.62 -7.08 -5.22
C TRP A 293 10.03 -6.62 -4.84
N THR A 294 10.83 -6.33 -5.87
CA THR A 294 12.25 -5.99 -5.71
C THR A 294 12.55 -4.61 -6.30
N PRO A 295 12.94 -3.63 -5.46
CA PRO A 295 13.44 -2.35 -5.93
C PRO A 295 14.63 -2.51 -6.89
N VAL A 296 14.80 -1.57 -7.81
CA VAL A 296 15.96 -1.53 -8.73
C VAL A 296 16.85 -0.35 -8.40
N GLU A 297 18.14 -0.55 -8.48
CA GLU A 297 19.15 0.50 -8.34
C GLU A 297 19.75 0.86 -9.70
N HIS A 298 19.61 2.12 -10.10
CA HIS A 298 20.17 2.71 -11.30
C HIS A 298 21.41 3.53 -10.93
N LEU A 299 22.58 2.97 -11.24
CA LEU A 299 23.87 3.58 -10.96
C LEU A 299 24.36 4.34 -12.20
N ILE A 300 24.72 5.60 -11.98
CA ILE A 300 25.40 6.45 -12.96
C ILE A 300 26.69 6.95 -12.33
N ILE A 301 27.84 6.50 -12.82
CA ILE A 301 29.15 7.09 -12.48
C ILE A 301 29.61 7.94 -13.66
N TYR A 302 30.08 9.15 -13.38
CA TYR A 302 30.37 10.12 -14.44
C TYR A 302 31.44 11.14 -14.04
N ASN A 303 32.03 11.74 -15.07
CA ASN A 303 32.87 12.94 -14.98
C ASN A 303 32.15 14.11 -15.64
N THR A 304 32.46 15.32 -15.21
CA THR A 304 31.92 16.57 -15.78
C THR A 304 33.02 17.33 -16.51
N THR A 305 32.63 18.14 -17.51
CA THR A 305 33.54 19.06 -18.21
C THR A 305 33.59 20.45 -17.59
N ASN A 306 32.90 20.67 -16.46
CA ASN A 306 32.84 21.97 -15.80
C ASN A 306 34.20 22.34 -15.20
N ALA A 307 34.52 23.63 -15.25
CA ALA A 307 35.76 24.16 -14.69
C ALA A 307 35.65 24.44 -13.18
N ASP A 308 34.45 24.79 -12.70
CA ASP A 308 34.17 25.08 -11.30
C ASP A 308 33.35 23.93 -10.66
N PRO A 309 33.88 23.25 -9.63
CA PRO A 309 33.13 22.24 -8.88
C PRO A 309 31.81 22.76 -8.29
N ALA A 310 31.67 24.07 -8.08
CA ALA A 310 30.40 24.66 -7.61
C ALA A 310 29.25 24.47 -8.61
N ASP A 311 29.54 24.48 -9.91
CA ASP A 311 28.55 24.26 -10.97
C ASP A 311 28.06 22.81 -10.97
N ASP A 312 28.96 21.85 -10.69
CA ASP A 312 28.62 20.43 -10.55
C ASP A 312 27.70 20.19 -9.35
N LEU A 313 28.02 20.80 -8.21
CA LEU A 313 27.17 20.70 -7.01
C LEU A 313 25.80 21.38 -7.20
N ALA A 314 25.72 22.44 -8.00
CA ALA A 314 24.44 23.06 -8.36
C ALA A 314 23.60 22.12 -9.24
N MET A 315 24.20 21.52 -10.27
CA MET A 315 23.54 20.54 -11.14
C MET A 315 23.07 19.32 -10.36
N ILE A 316 23.90 18.78 -9.46
CA ILE A 316 23.57 17.65 -8.59
C ILE A 316 22.34 17.96 -7.73
N ARG A 317 22.34 19.09 -7.02
CA ARG A 317 21.20 19.50 -6.17
C ARG A 317 19.93 19.72 -6.96
N GLU A 318 20.02 20.31 -8.15
CA GLU A 318 18.85 20.54 -8.99
C GLU A 318 18.23 19.22 -9.45
N GLY A 319 19.05 18.25 -9.87
CA GLY A 319 18.48 16.98 -10.27
C GLY A 319 18.05 16.09 -9.12
N GLU A 320 18.65 16.19 -7.92
CA GLU A 320 18.06 15.60 -6.72
C GLU A 320 16.65 16.16 -6.47
N ARG A 321 16.48 17.48 -6.57
CA ARG A 321 15.19 18.15 -6.39
C ARG A 321 14.16 17.73 -7.44
N VAL A 322 14.55 17.70 -8.71
CA VAL A 322 13.65 17.42 -9.83
C VAL A 322 13.33 15.93 -9.93
N LEU A 323 14.35 15.08 -9.96
CA LEU A 323 14.17 13.65 -10.24
C LEU A 323 13.55 12.89 -9.06
N SER A 324 13.72 13.36 -7.83
CA SER A 324 13.04 12.74 -6.66
C SER A 324 11.52 12.88 -6.73
N ASN A 325 10.99 13.83 -7.49
CA ASN A 325 9.55 14.02 -7.67
C ASN A 325 8.93 13.06 -8.68
N ILE A 326 9.73 12.33 -9.45
CA ILE A 326 9.23 11.40 -10.44
C ILE A 326 8.62 10.18 -9.71
N PRO A 327 7.37 9.80 -10.02
CA PRO A 327 6.73 8.62 -9.42
C PRO A 327 7.60 7.37 -9.54
N GLY A 328 7.64 6.58 -8.46
CA GLY A 328 8.45 5.36 -8.39
C GLY A 328 9.92 5.58 -8.04
N VAL A 329 10.43 6.82 -8.04
CA VAL A 329 11.74 7.14 -7.45
C VAL A 329 11.60 7.16 -5.93
N MET A 330 12.19 6.17 -5.27
CA MET A 330 12.19 6.06 -3.81
C MET A 330 13.24 6.97 -3.19
N ARG A 331 14.44 6.98 -3.78
CA ARG A 331 15.59 7.70 -3.23
C ARG A 331 16.62 7.97 -4.30
N ILE A 332 17.30 9.11 -4.20
CA ILE A 332 18.51 9.42 -4.96
C ILE A 332 19.65 9.57 -3.96
N PHE A 333 20.75 8.88 -4.20
CA PHE A 333 22.01 9.14 -3.53
C PHE A 333 22.98 9.74 -4.52
N THR A 334 23.66 10.79 -4.09
CA THR A 334 24.74 11.38 -4.86
C THR A 334 26.03 11.26 -4.08
N GLY A 335 27.14 11.14 -4.78
CA GLY A 335 28.45 10.91 -4.18
C GLY A 335 29.56 11.53 -4.99
N GLU A 336 30.64 11.85 -4.29
CA GLU A 336 31.88 12.35 -4.86
C GLU A 336 33.04 11.43 -4.46
N ALA A 337 33.95 11.20 -5.40
CA ALA A 337 35.12 10.38 -5.17
C ALA A 337 36.04 11.05 -4.13
N VAL A 338 36.36 10.29 -3.08
CA VAL A 338 37.30 10.72 -2.03
C VAL A 338 38.75 10.69 -2.54
N GLN A 339 39.05 9.87 -3.54
CA GLN A 339 40.38 9.75 -4.11
C GLN A 339 40.58 10.74 -5.26
N ASP A 340 41.66 11.51 -5.21
CA ASP A 340 41.99 12.51 -6.24
C ASP A 340 42.21 11.91 -7.64
N LYS A 341 42.53 10.61 -7.73
CA LYS A 341 42.82 9.90 -8.98
C LYS A 341 41.75 8.85 -9.35
N ALA A 342 40.53 9.00 -8.84
CA ALA A 342 39.44 8.13 -9.23
C ALA A 342 39.12 8.26 -10.74
N GLY A 343 38.78 7.15 -11.39
CA GLY A 343 38.41 7.15 -12.81
C GLY A 343 37.10 7.89 -13.09
N TYR A 344 36.21 7.96 -12.09
CA TYR A 344 34.98 8.75 -12.11
C TYR A 344 34.90 9.60 -10.85
N ARG A 345 34.55 10.89 -11.00
CA ARG A 345 34.47 11.84 -9.89
C ARG A 345 33.13 11.78 -9.16
N TYR A 346 32.04 11.54 -9.87
CA TYR A 346 30.70 11.65 -9.32
C TYR A 346 29.89 10.37 -9.53
N THR A 347 28.94 10.15 -8.63
CA THR A 347 28.03 9.00 -8.67
C THR A 347 26.61 9.45 -8.36
N TRP A 348 25.65 8.95 -9.13
CA TRP A 348 24.24 8.93 -8.78
C TRP A 348 23.80 7.49 -8.62
N LEU A 349 23.04 7.22 -7.58
CA LEU A 349 22.37 5.97 -7.34
C LEU A 349 20.90 6.28 -7.14
N VAL A 350 20.09 6.02 -8.17
CA VAL A 350 18.65 6.23 -8.14
C VAL A 350 18.00 4.89 -7.81
N LYS A 351 17.27 4.83 -6.70
CA LYS A 351 16.53 3.67 -6.29
C LYS A 351 15.08 3.79 -6.73
N PHE A 352 14.65 2.87 -7.58
CA PHE A 352 13.28 2.73 -8.04
C PHE A 352 12.52 1.67 -7.24
N CYS A 353 11.21 1.84 -7.04
CA CYS A 353 10.39 0.88 -6.30
C CYS A 353 10.20 -0.45 -7.05
N HIS A 354 10.28 -0.45 -8.38
CA HIS A 354 10.03 -1.59 -9.24
C HIS A 354 10.76 -1.44 -10.59
N PRO A 355 11.11 -2.52 -11.31
CA PRO A 355 11.73 -2.44 -12.63
C PRO A 355 10.90 -1.68 -13.68
N ALA A 356 9.57 -1.73 -13.55
CA ALA A 356 8.65 -1.00 -14.45
C ALA A 356 8.91 0.52 -14.47
N VAL A 357 9.45 1.08 -13.38
CA VAL A 357 9.77 2.52 -13.26
C VAL A 357 10.84 2.94 -14.26
N ILE A 358 11.75 2.04 -14.68
CA ILE A 358 12.88 2.41 -15.54
C ILE A 358 12.41 3.03 -16.85
N ALA A 359 11.36 2.46 -17.46
CA ALA A 359 10.81 2.97 -18.70
C ALA A 359 10.10 4.31 -18.50
N SER A 360 9.20 4.39 -17.52
CA SER A 360 8.44 5.61 -17.23
C SER A 360 9.34 6.77 -16.79
N TYR A 361 10.37 6.49 -15.99
CA TYR A 361 11.37 7.46 -15.56
C TYR A 361 12.17 8.03 -16.73
N ARG A 362 12.63 7.18 -17.66
CA ARG A 362 13.42 7.63 -18.82
C ARG A 362 12.67 8.61 -19.71
N ASP A 363 11.37 8.38 -19.87
CA ASP A 363 10.49 9.17 -20.73
C ASP A 363 9.80 10.33 -19.97
N HIS A 364 9.94 10.41 -18.65
CA HIS A 364 9.30 11.45 -17.85
C HIS A 364 9.79 12.85 -18.26
N PRO A 365 8.88 13.83 -18.47
CA PRO A 365 9.26 15.17 -18.93
C PRO A 365 10.33 15.84 -18.08
N ASP A 366 10.23 15.73 -16.76
CA ASP A 366 11.21 16.29 -15.83
C ASP A 366 12.59 15.64 -15.95
N HIS A 367 12.66 14.31 -16.14
CA HIS A 367 13.92 13.62 -16.40
C HIS A 367 14.52 14.06 -17.73
N VAL A 368 13.71 14.11 -18.80
CA VAL A 368 14.17 14.52 -20.12
C VAL A 368 14.67 15.97 -20.10
N ALA A 369 13.94 16.87 -19.46
CA ALA A 369 14.31 18.29 -19.33
C ALA A 369 15.62 18.46 -18.55
N PHE A 370 15.72 17.83 -17.37
CA PHE A 370 16.94 17.86 -16.56
C PHE A 370 18.13 17.26 -17.31
N ALA A 371 17.95 16.06 -17.87
CA ALA A 371 19.03 15.34 -18.53
C ALA A 371 19.55 16.09 -19.75
N ASN A 372 18.68 16.68 -20.57
CA ASN A 372 19.10 17.40 -21.78
C ASN A 372 19.70 18.77 -21.49
N THR A 373 19.21 19.47 -20.46
CA THR A 373 19.62 20.85 -20.18
C THR A 373 20.85 20.91 -19.28
N HIS A 374 20.91 20.05 -18.26
CA HIS A 374 21.90 20.18 -17.18
C HIS A 374 22.92 19.04 -17.15
N PHE A 375 22.56 17.81 -17.51
CA PHE A 375 23.44 16.65 -17.30
C PHE A 375 24.20 16.23 -18.56
N ARG A 376 23.51 15.81 -19.63
CA ARG A 376 24.11 15.28 -20.87
C ARG A 376 25.12 16.22 -21.55
N PRO A 377 24.94 17.56 -21.56
CA PRO A 377 25.92 18.47 -22.18
C PRO A 377 27.30 18.45 -21.52
N ILE A 378 27.39 18.10 -20.24
CA ILE A 378 28.62 18.17 -19.45
C ILE A 378 29.11 16.80 -18.95
N ALA A 379 28.23 15.80 -18.88
CA ALA A 379 28.51 14.45 -18.37
C ALA A 379 28.61 13.42 -19.52
N GLY A 380 29.50 13.69 -20.49
CA GLY A 380 29.70 12.84 -21.68
C GLY A 380 30.43 11.53 -21.37
N ASP A 381 31.37 11.55 -20.42
CA ASP A 381 32.06 10.37 -19.91
C ASP A 381 31.29 9.79 -18.72
N ARG A 382 30.54 8.72 -18.96
CA ARG A 382 29.70 8.06 -17.94
C ARG A 382 29.51 6.59 -18.20
N VAL A 383 29.25 5.85 -17.13
CA VAL A 383 28.74 4.47 -17.15
C VAL A 383 27.39 4.46 -16.45
N SER A 384 26.40 3.79 -17.04
CA SER A 384 25.04 3.67 -16.54
C SER A 384 24.60 2.21 -16.54
N ILE A 385 24.21 1.69 -15.38
CA ILE A 385 23.91 0.28 -15.17
C ILE A 385 22.72 0.15 -14.19
N ASP A 386 21.82 -0.78 -14.49
CA ASP A 386 20.70 -1.18 -13.62
C ASP A 386 21.05 -2.49 -12.90
N TYR A 387 20.79 -2.59 -11.59
CA TYR A 387 20.93 -3.85 -10.84
C TYR A 387 19.86 -4.04 -9.74
N HIS A 388 19.61 -5.30 -9.39
CA HIS A 388 18.60 -5.75 -8.43
C HIS A 388 19.20 -6.09 -7.05
#